data_AF-A0A9Q0D3X4-F1
#
_entry.id   AF-A0A9Q0D3X4-F1
#
_cell.length_a   1.000
_cell.length_b   1.000
_cell.length_c   1.000
_cell.angle_alpha   90.00
_cell.angle_beta   90.00
_cell.angle_gamma   90.00
#
_symmetry.space_group_name_H-M   'P 1'
#
loop_
_entity.id
_entity.type
_entity.pdbx_description
1 polymer ?
#
loop_
_entity_poly.entity_id
_entity_poly.type
_entity_poly.pdbx_seq_one_letter_code
_entity_poly.pdbx_strand_id
1 'polypeptide(L)'
;MTHMTRWNASPFDLFSSLRPPQKVFSLLLPLFNETLRSYAAVPWPKSSQSYLSFTEFEMTFRPSLADGTLLYSEDAQSADFIAVGLVAGHVVFRFDCGSGSAVIRYDTRKEI
;
A
#
# COMPACT_ATOMS: atom_id res chain seq x y z
N MET A 1 -58.52 31.63 24.28
CA MET A 1 -57.46 30.85 24.95
C MET A 1 -56.56 30.30 23.85
N THR A 2 -55.53 31.04 23.47
CA THR A 2 -54.65 30.70 22.34
C THR A 2 -53.32 30.24 22.91
N HIS A 3 -53.08 28.93 22.90
CA HIS A 3 -51.79 28.36 23.29
C HIS A 3 -50.79 28.55 22.14
N MET A 4 -49.87 29.48 22.34
CA MET A 4 -48.78 29.74 21.41
C MET A 4 -47.56 28.96 21.91
N THR A 5 -47.37 27.74 21.40
CA THR A 5 -46.21 26.91 21.74
C THR A 5 -44.96 27.50 21.08
N ARG A 6 -44.07 28.07 21.89
CA ARG A 6 -42.77 28.61 21.46
C ARG A 6 -41.82 27.44 21.17
N TRP A 7 -41.29 27.35 19.96
CA TRP A 7 -40.24 26.38 19.61
C TRP A 7 -38.91 26.80 20.26
N ASN A 8 -38.33 25.92 21.07
CA ASN A 8 -37.01 26.10 21.70
C ASN A 8 -35.97 25.25 20.97
N ALA A 9 -35.62 25.65 19.75
CA ALA A 9 -34.45 25.11 19.07
C ALA A 9 -33.39 26.21 19.04
N SER A 10 -32.22 25.92 19.60
CA SER A 10 -31.09 26.84 19.58
C SER A 10 -30.61 26.96 18.13
N PRO A 11 -30.21 28.15 17.65
CA PRO A 11 -29.59 28.29 16.33
C PRO A 11 -28.38 27.36 16.15
N PHE A 12 -27.71 27.00 17.25
CA PHE A 12 -26.59 26.08 17.27
C PHE A 12 -26.98 24.62 16.94
N ASP A 13 -28.23 24.21 17.19
CA ASP A 13 -28.71 22.85 16.91
C ASP A 13 -28.80 22.58 15.40
N LEU A 14 -29.09 23.62 14.60
CA LEU A 14 -29.18 23.53 13.14
C LEU A 14 -27.82 23.27 12.49
N PHE A 15 -26.75 23.85 13.04
CA PHE A 15 -25.38 23.67 12.53
C PHE A 15 -24.78 22.30 12.89
N SER A 16 -25.24 21.65 13.96
CA SER A 16 -24.83 20.27 14.27
C SER A 16 -25.30 19.24 13.25
N SER A 17 -26.41 19.48 12.54
CA SER A 17 -26.94 18.58 11.50
C SER A 17 -26.23 18.72 10.14
N LEU A 18 -25.44 19.80 9.96
CA LEU A 18 -24.67 20.05 8.74
C LEU A 18 -23.27 19.44 8.77
N ARG A 19 -22.94 18.60 9.76
CA ARG A 19 -21.72 17.80 9.68
C ARG A 19 -21.90 16.77 8.57
N PRO A 20 -21.11 16.83 7.48
CA PRO A 20 -21.15 15.78 6.48
C PRO A 20 -20.86 14.45 7.17
N PRO A 21 -21.54 13.36 6.81
CA PRO A 21 -21.27 12.05 7.39
C PRO A 21 -19.77 11.79 7.25
N GLN A 22 -19.09 11.64 8.40
CA GLN A 22 -17.68 11.27 8.41
C GLN A 22 -17.62 9.92 7.70
N LYS A 23 -17.04 9.90 6.49
CA LYS A 23 -16.91 8.67 5.72
C LYS A 23 -15.91 7.77 6.43
N VAL A 24 -16.42 6.89 7.28
CA VAL A 24 -15.61 5.86 7.93
C VAL A 24 -15.21 4.87 6.85
N PHE A 25 -13.93 4.84 6.51
CA PHE A 25 -13.38 3.87 5.57
C PHE A 25 -12.83 2.67 6.37
N SER A 26 -13.39 1.49 6.13
CA SER A 26 -12.82 0.24 6.64
C SER A 26 -11.71 -0.20 5.68
N LEU A 27 -10.45 -0.04 6.10
CA LEU A 27 -9.30 -0.58 5.36
C LEU A 27 -9.17 -2.07 5.69
N LEU A 28 -9.47 -2.93 4.70
CA LEU A 28 -9.13 -4.35 4.78
C LEU A 28 -7.68 -4.52 4.34
N LEU A 29 -6.79 -4.82 5.28
CA LEU A 29 -5.41 -5.17 4.98
C LEU A 29 -5.35 -6.67 4.63
N PRO A 30 -4.96 -7.05 3.40
CA PRO A 30 -4.79 -8.45 3.06
C PRO A 30 -3.65 -9.04 3.90
N LEU A 31 -3.91 -10.18 4.54
CA LEU A 31 -2.90 -10.96 5.25
C LEU A 31 -2.31 -11.98 4.28
N PHE A 32 -1.00 -11.93 4.11
CA PHE A 32 -0.25 -12.93 3.36
C PHE A 32 0.41 -13.90 4.35
N ASN A 33 0.20 -15.20 4.15
CA ASN A 33 0.63 -16.24 5.09
C ASN A 33 1.83 -17.06 4.59
N GLU A 34 2.57 -16.54 3.61
CA GLU A 34 3.76 -17.15 3.01
C GLU A 34 3.53 -18.48 2.29
N THR A 35 2.28 -18.92 2.14
CA THR A 35 2.00 -20.05 1.25
C THR A 35 2.16 -19.63 -0.20
N LEU A 36 2.51 -20.57 -1.08
CA LEU A 36 2.66 -20.34 -2.53
C LEU A 36 1.40 -19.78 -3.22
N ARG A 37 0.25 -19.79 -2.54
CA ARG A 37 -1.03 -19.30 -3.05
C ARG A 37 -1.47 -17.99 -2.39
N SER A 38 -0.63 -17.41 -1.55
CA SER A 38 -0.91 -16.17 -0.81
C SER A 38 -0.11 -15.02 -1.41
N TYR A 39 -0.60 -14.52 -2.55
CA TYR A 39 -0.03 -13.37 -3.24
C TYR A 39 -1.12 -12.57 -3.94
N ALA A 40 -0.83 -11.32 -4.27
CA ALA A 40 -1.63 -10.52 -5.19
C ALA A 40 -0.80 -10.29 -6.46
N ALA A 41 -1.43 -10.44 -7.62
CA ALA A 41 -0.83 -10.13 -8.91
C ALA A 41 -1.67 -9.06 -9.60
N VAL A 42 -0.99 -8.05 -10.14
CA VAL A 42 -1.62 -6.98 -10.89
C VAL A 42 -0.90 -6.83 -12.23
N PRO A 43 -1.64 -6.62 -13.34
CA PRO A 43 -1.01 -6.24 -14.59
C PRO A 43 -0.35 -4.86 -14.45
N TRP A 44 0.72 -4.64 -15.20
CA TRP A 44 1.37 -3.34 -15.23
C TRP A 44 0.41 -2.24 -15.72
N PRO A 45 0.42 -1.03 -15.11
CA PRO A 45 -0.57 0.01 -15.39
C PRO A 45 -0.50 0.64 -16.81
N LYS A 46 0.62 0.54 -17.52
CA LYS A 46 0.82 1.10 -18.88
C LYS A 46 1.54 0.10 -19.79
N SER A 47 1.52 0.37 -21.09
CA SER A 47 2.31 -0.36 -22.08
C SER A 47 3.81 -0.15 -21.88
N SER A 48 4.57 -1.19 -22.15
CA SER A 48 5.96 -1.43 -21.72
C SER A 48 7.00 -0.37 -22.12
N GLN A 49 6.69 0.54 -23.06
CA GLN A 49 7.66 1.50 -23.60
C GLN A 49 8.02 2.67 -22.65
N SER A 50 7.18 3.04 -21.68
CA SER A 50 7.42 4.24 -20.86
C SER A 50 8.20 4.02 -19.56
N TYR A 51 8.49 2.77 -19.18
CA TYR A 51 9.08 2.43 -17.87
C TYR A 51 10.59 2.28 -17.88
N LEU A 52 11.20 2.19 -19.07
CA LEU A 52 12.65 2.02 -19.23
C LEU A 52 13.46 3.21 -18.68
N SER A 53 12.81 4.35 -18.41
CA SER A 53 13.45 5.55 -17.89
C SER A 53 13.21 5.80 -16.40
N PHE A 54 12.05 5.41 -15.85
CA PHE A 54 11.67 5.71 -14.46
C PHE A 54 10.50 4.83 -13.98
N THR A 55 10.63 4.28 -12.78
CA THR A 55 9.57 3.53 -12.09
C THR A 55 9.61 3.83 -10.59
N GLU A 56 8.43 4.07 -9.99
CA GLU A 56 8.27 4.36 -8.57
C GLU A 56 7.23 3.43 -7.95
N PHE A 57 7.52 2.89 -6.76
CA PHE A 57 6.60 2.07 -5.98
C PHE A 57 6.43 2.68 -4.59
N GLU A 58 5.17 2.83 -4.19
CA GLU A 58 4.82 3.17 -2.82
C GLU A 58 4.06 2.00 -2.21
N MET A 59 4.50 1.52 -1.04
CA MET A 59 3.89 0.40 -0.35
C MET A 59 3.90 0.63 1.17
N THR A 60 2.76 0.37 1.80
CA THR A 60 2.65 0.24 3.26
C THR A 60 2.46 -1.23 3.61
N PHE A 61 3.33 -1.77 4.47
CA PHE A 61 3.28 -3.16 4.89
C PHE A 61 3.56 -3.27 6.39
N ARG A 62 3.05 -4.35 6.99
CA ARG A 62 3.32 -4.74 8.38
C ARG A 62 3.74 -6.21 8.37
N PRO A 63 5.05 -6.50 8.38
CA PRO A 63 5.51 -7.87 8.28
C PRO A 63 5.23 -8.62 9.59
N SER A 64 4.91 -9.91 9.49
CA SER A 64 4.85 -10.83 10.65
C SER A 64 6.14 -11.63 10.83
N LEU A 65 7.03 -11.60 9.82
CA LEU A 65 8.27 -12.36 9.76
C LEU A 65 9.42 -11.48 9.22
N ALA A 66 10.64 -11.87 9.56
CA ALA A 66 11.84 -11.09 9.26
C ALA A 66 12.32 -11.25 7.82
N ASP A 67 11.85 -12.30 7.15
CA ASP A 67 12.24 -12.68 5.81
C ASP A 67 10.96 -12.84 4.98
N GLY A 68 10.99 -12.38 3.73
CA GLY A 68 9.84 -12.49 2.84
C GLY A 68 9.90 -11.59 1.63
N THR A 69 9.04 -11.85 0.65
CA THR A 69 8.94 -11.02 -0.57
C THR A 69 7.76 -10.06 -0.45
N LEU A 70 8.01 -8.80 -0.76
CA LEU A 70 6.99 -7.75 -0.78
C LEU A 70 6.53 -7.44 -2.21
N LEU A 71 7.48 -7.40 -3.15
CA LEU A 71 7.22 -7.15 -4.57
C LEU A 71 8.19 -7.96 -5.41
N TYR A 72 7.69 -8.56 -6.49
CA TYR A 72 8.50 -9.21 -7.52
C TYR A 72 7.89 -8.92 -8.88
N SER A 73 8.74 -8.56 -9.85
CA SER A 73 8.36 -8.53 -11.25
C SER A 73 9.56 -8.81 -12.13
N GLU A 74 9.32 -9.56 -13.19
CA GLU A 74 10.30 -9.94 -14.18
C GLU A 74 9.77 -9.68 -15.59
N ASP A 75 10.68 -9.39 -16.51
CA ASP A 75 10.44 -9.56 -17.95
C ASP A 75 10.88 -10.97 -18.34
N ALA A 76 9.92 -11.81 -18.71
CA ALA A 76 10.16 -13.20 -19.09
C ALA A 76 11.07 -13.35 -20.33
N GLN A 77 11.21 -12.31 -21.17
CA GLN A 77 12.06 -12.37 -22.36
C GLN A 77 13.53 -12.06 -22.07
N SER A 78 13.81 -11.03 -21.26
CA SER A 78 15.19 -10.63 -20.93
C SER A 78 15.71 -11.24 -19.64
N ALA A 79 14.83 -11.79 -18.79
CA ALA A 79 15.10 -12.15 -17.40
C ALA A 79 15.51 -10.97 -16.51
N ASP A 80 15.26 -9.74 -16.96
CA ASP A 80 15.39 -8.53 -16.14
C ASP A 80 14.34 -8.57 -15.03
N PHE A 81 14.69 -8.09 -13.85
CA PHE A 81 13.77 -8.13 -12.72
C PHE A 81 13.97 -6.98 -11.76
N ILE A 82 12.91 -6.75 -10.98
CA ILE A 82 12.93 -5.95 -9.76
C ILE A 82 12.30 -6.75 -8.62
N ALA A 83 12.91 -6.71 -7.45
CA ALA A 83 12.43 -7.39 -6.26
C ALA A 83 12.63 -6.53 -5.02
N VAL A 84 11.59 -6.43 -4.20
CA VAL A 84 11.66 -5.82 -2.86
C VAL A 84 11.27 -6.90 -1.86
N GLY A 85 12.08 -7.08 -0.83
CA GLY A 85 11.80 -8.04 0.23
C GLY A 85 12.42 -7.65 1.56
N LEU A 86 12.21 -8.52 2.54
CA LEU A 86 12.85 -8.46 3.84
C LEU A 86 13.90 -9.56 3.95
N VAL A 87 15.06 -9.21 4.52
CA VAL A 87 16.11 -10.16 4.91
C VAL A 87 16.57 -9.80 6.30
N ALA A 88 16.38 -10.70 7.27
CA ALA A 88 16.65 -10.44 8.69
C ALA A 88 16.02 -9.14 9.23
N GLY A 89 14.87 -8.75 8.68
CA GLY A 89 14.13 -7.54 9.00
C GLY A 89 14.63 -6.28 8.29
N HIS A 90 15.64 -6.36 7.42
CA HIS A 90 16.07 -5.25 6.59
C HIS A 90 15.32 -5.24 5.26
N VAL A 91 14.90 -4.05 4.81
CA VAL A 91 14.37 -3.89 3.46
C VAL A 91 15.52 -4.05 2.47
N VAL A 92 15.36 -4.96 1.52
CA VAL A 92 16.33 -5.24 0.46
C VAL A 92 15.66 -5.04 -0.88
N PHE A 93 16.23 -4.15 -1.68
CA PHE A 93 15.90 -3.95 -3.08
C PHE A 93 16.94 -4.64 -3.96
N ARG A 94 16.49 -5.51 -4.86
CA ARG A 94 17.33 -6.21 -5.84
C ARG A 94 16.80 -5.92 -7.24
N PHE A 95 17.70 -5.77 -8.19
CA PHE A 95 17.32 -5.56 -9.58
C PHE A 95 18.40 -6.10 -10.52
N ASP A 96 17.99 -6.44 -11.73
CA ASP A 96 18.84 -6.65 -12.90
C ASP A 96 18.13 -6.02 -14.10
N CYS A 97 18.86 -5.21 -14.85
CA CYS A 97 18.38 -4.50 -16.04
C CYS A 97 19.22 -4.87 -17.29
N GLY A 98 19.79 -6.07 -17.30
CA GLY A 98 20.52 -6.64 -18.44
C GLY A 98 22.04 -6.50 -18.35
N SER A 99 22.57 -5.99 -17.22
CA SER A 99 24.01 -5.82 -16.98
C SER A 99 24.51 -6.59 -15.76
N GLY A 100 23.64 -7.36 -15.12
CA GLY A 100 23.93 -8.10 -13.91
C GLY A 100 23.21 -7.53 -12.68
N SER A 101 23.06 -8.38 -11.68
CA SER A 101 22.28 -8.07 -10.50
C SER A 101 22.98 -7.11 -9.54
N ALA A 102 22.20 -6.17 -8.99
CA ALA A 102 22.61 -5.28 -7.91
C ALA A 102 21.66 -5.42 -6.71
N VAL A 103 22.19 -5.09 -5.53
CA VAL A 103 21.47 -5.17 -4.24
C VAL A 103 21.68 -3.88 -3.44
N ILE A 104 20.58 -3.29 -2.99
CA ILE A 104 20.56 -2.15 -2.07
C ILE A 104 19.84 -2.61 -0.80
N ARG A 105 20.50 -2.48 0.35
CA ARG A 105 19.94 -2.83 1.66
C ARG A 105 19.74 -1.57 2.49
N TYR A 106 18.52 -1.40 3.01
CA TYR A 106 18.25 -0.37 3.99
C TYR A 106 18.81 -0.78 5.36
N ASP A 107 19.59 0.11 5.96
CA ASP A 107 20.38 -0.28 7.13
C ASP A 107 19.54 -0.42 8.40
N THR A 108 18.45 0.32 8.53
CA THR A 108 17.55 0.15 9.67
C THR A 108 16.72 -1.12 9.51
N ARG A 109 16.74 -1.94 10.55
CA ARG A 109 15.86 -3.10 10.70
C ARG A 109 14.44 -2.64 11.03
N LYS A 110 13.44 -3.28 10.43
CA LYS A 110 12.05 -3.18 10.87
C LYS A 110 11.82 -4.10 12.06
N GLU A 111 11.32 -3.53 13.14
CA GLU A 111 10.74 -4.30 14.24
C GLU A 111 9.48 -4.99 13.74
N ILE A 112 9.33 -6.26 14.12
CA ILE A 112 8.26 -7.16 13.70
C ILE A 112 7.32 -7.35 14.89
#